data_AF-I4NA74-F1
#
_entry.id   AF-I4NA74-F1
#
_cell.length_a   1.000
_cell.length_b   1.000
_cell.length_c   1.000
_cell.angle_alpha   90.00
_cell.angle_beta   90.00
_cell.angle_gamma   90.00
#
_symmetry.space_group_name_H-M   'P 1'
#
loop_
_entity.id
_entity.type
_entity.pdbx_description
1 polymer ?
#
loop_
_entity_poly.entity_id
_entity_poly.type
_entity_poly.pdbx_seq_one_letter_code
_entity_poly.pdbx_strand_id
1 'polypeptide(L)'
;MGIAARELSQYVIRPTLMYLGRHCATAEALLLGVAASQSALGTELHGRRGHGLYRIGALRHQALWDSYLALDPDLASLVRGLASQHAFLSGPHQELTVNLRYATAIAWLLIEEQKAPLPQADDVIGMARIWRQTFQPQGRLRDFTAAWTTCITVTDRLAS
;
A
#
# COMPACT_ATOMS: atom_id res chain seq x y z
N MET A 1 -8.89 5.93 16.34
CA MET A 1 -7.49 6.37 16.21
C MET A 1 -6.88 5.57 15.07
N GLY A 2 -6.21 6.23 14.12
CA GLY A 2 -5.44 5.55 13.08
C GLY A 2 -4.12 4.97 13.63
N ILE A 3 -3.38 4.27 12.78
CA ILE A 3 -2.06 3.72 13.12
C ILE A 3 -1.03 4.86 13.03
N ALA A 4 -0.13 4.99 14.01
CA ALA A 4 0.93 5.98 13.93
C ALA A 4 1.83 5.69 12.72
N ALA A 5 2.21 6.73 11.97
CA ALA A 5 2.96 6.58 10.72
C ALA A 5 4.26 5.76 10.90
N ARG A 6 4.99 6.03 11.99
CA ARG A 6 6.22 5.32 12.35
C ARG A 6 5.97 3.85 12.65
N GLU A 7 4.93 3.52 13.40
CA GLU A 7 4.59 2.14 13.75
C GLU A 7 4.15 1.35 12.51
N LEU A 8 3.32 1.94 11.65
CA LEU A 8 2.92 1.32 10.39
C LEU A 8 4.13 1.03 9.52
N SER A 9 5.06 1.98 9.40
CA SER A 9 6.29 1.76 8.65
C SER A 9 7.16 0.66 9.26
N GLN A 10 7.46 0.76 10.56
CA GLN A 10 8.39 -0.11 11.27
C GLN A 10 7.89 -1.56 11.40
N TYR A 11 6.60 -1.76 11.68
CA TYR A 11 6.05 -3.07 12.02
C TYR A 11 5.29 -3.75 10.88
N VAL A 12 4.88 -3.01 9.84
CA VAL A 12 4.12 -3.57 8.71
C VAL A 12 4.85 -3.37 7.39
N ILE A 13 5.11 -2.12 6.99
CA ILE A 13 5.59 -1.81 5.64
C ILE A 13 7.00 -2.35 5.41
N ARG A 14 7.95 -1.96 6.26
CA ARG A 14 9.35 -2.36 6.17
C ARG A 14 9.51 -3.88 6.22
N PRO A 15 8.96 -4.62 7.20
CA PRO A 15 9.10 -6.07 7.24
C PRO A 15 8.46 -6.78 6.04
N THR A 16 7.37 -6.25 5.49
CA THR A 16 6.72 -6.82 4.31
C THR A 16 7.57 -6.61 3.06
N LEU A 17 8.11 -5.41 2.84
CA LEU A 17 9.01 -5.16 1.71
C LEU A 17 10.32 -5.97 1.81
N MET A 18 10.86 -6.16 3.03
CA MET A 18 12.01 -7.04 3.25
C MET A 18 11.68 -8.49 2.89
N TYR A 19 10.51 -8.98 3.32
CA TYR A 19 10.05 -10.33 2.99
C TYR A 19 9.90 -10.55 1.48
N LEU A 20 9.46 -9.54 0.73
CA LEU A 20 9.38 -9.59 -0.73
C LEU A 20 10.73 -9.38 -1.45
N GLY A 21 11.81 -9.04 -0.72
CA GLY A 21 13.08 -8.66 -1.35
C GLY A 21 12.98 -7.37 -2.18
N ARG A 22 12.13 -6.43 -1.77
CA ARG A 22 11.81 -5.16 -2.46
C ARG A 22 12.00 -3.92 -1.59
N HIS A 23 12.69 -4.06 -0.46
CA HIS A 23 12.90 -2.97 0.48
C HIS A 23 13.86 -1.91 -0.07
N CYS A 24 13.37 -0.67 -0.17
CA CYS A 24 14.16 0.54 -0.31
C CYS A 24 13.43 1.72 0.35
N ALA A 25 14.15 2.82 0.62
CA ALA A 25 13.59 3.99 1.30
C ALA A 25 12.39 4.59 0.54
N THR A 26 12.47 4.67 -0.79
CA THR A 26 11.34 5.18 -1.60
C THR A 26 10.13 4.27 -1.53
N ALA A 27 10.30 2.94 -1.53
CA ALA A 27 9.17 2.00 -1.46
C ALA A 27 8.40 2.13 -0.14
N GLU A 28 9.12 2.25 0.98
CA GLU A 28 8.53 2.50 2.29
C GLU A 28 7.77 3.82 2.34
N ALA A 29 8.45 4.90 1.93
CA ALA A 29 7.90 6.25 1.88
C ALA A 29 6.61 6.27 1.04
N LEU A 30 6.66 5.73 -0.18
CA LEU A 30 5.53 5.70 -1.09
C LEU A 30 4.34 4.95 -0.49
N LEU A 31 4.53 3.74 0.05
CA LEU A 31 3.44 2.98 0.67
C LEU A 31 2.85 3.70 1.89
N LEU A 32 3.68 4.35 2.70
CA LEU A 32 3.22 5.15 3.83
C LEU A 32 2.36 6.34 3.35
N GLY A 33 2.82 7.03 2.30
CA GLY A 33 2.07 8.12 1.66
C GLY A 33 0.75 7.67 1.03
N VAL A 34 0.71 6.48 0.41
CA VAL A 34 -0.52 5.89 -0.13
C VAL A 34 -1.51 5.61 1.01
N ALA A 35 -1.05 5.00 2.11
CA ALA A 35 -1.89 4.71 3.27
C ALA A 35 -2.45 6.00 3.91
N ALA A 36 -1.62 7.04 4.03
CA ALA A 36 -2.05 8.36 4.51
C ALA A 36 -3.14 8.96 3.59
N SER A 37 -2.92 8.91 2.28
CA SER A 37 -3.80 9.54 1.28
C SER A 37 -5.11 8.78 1.08
N GLN A 38 -5.12 7.47 1.26
CA GLN A 38 -6.30 6.64 1.03
C GLN A 38 -7.22 6.59 2.26
N SER A 39 -6.65 6.37 3.44
CA SER A 39 -7.42 6.04 4.65
C SER A 39 -7.01 6.83 5.89
N ALA A 40 -6.19 7.89 5.75
CA ALA A 40 -5.61 8.61 6.88
C ALA A 40 -4.94 7.64 7.88
N LEU A 41 -4.08 6.75 7.35
CA LEU A 41 -3.38 5.71 8.10
C LEU A 41 -4.33 4.75 8.85
N GLY A 42 -5.46 4.41 8.24
CA GLY A 42 -6.46 3.50 8.81
C GLY A 42 -7.48 4.16 9.74
N THR A 43 -7.53 5.49 9.82
CA THR A 43 -8.63 6.18 10.52
C THR A 43 -9.95 6.08 9.73
N GLU A 44 -9.86 6.04 8.40
CA GLU A 44 -11.00 6.00 7.48
C GLU A 44 -11.06 4.69 6.69
N LEU A 45 -11.27 3.57 7.40
CA LEU A 45 -11.41 2.26 6.77
C LEU A 45 -12.79 2.02 6.17
N HIS A 46 -13.80 2.79 6.59
CA HIS A 46 -15.17 2.64 6.12
C HIS A 46 -15.48 3.61 4.97
N GLY A 47 -15.69 3.08 3.77
CA GLY A 47 -16.25 3.86 2.67
C GLY A 47 -16.41 3.03 1.41
N ARG A 48 -17.24 3.51 0.47
CA ARG A 48 -17.66 2.78 -0.73
C ARG A 48 -16.56 2.52 -1.77
N ARG A 49 -15.30 2.84 -1.46
CA ARG A 49 -14.16 2.84 -2.40
C ARG A 49 -13.05 1.91 -1.88
N GLY A 50 -13.15 0.62 -2.21
CA GLY A 50 -12.09 -0.37 -1.98
C GLY A 50 -11.95 -0.86 -0.54
N HIS A 51 -10.99 -1.77 -0.33
CA HIS A 51 -10.79 -2.51 0.90
C HIS A 51 -9.56 -2.02 1.69
N GLY A 52 -9.74 -1.86 3.01
CA GLY A 52 -8.67 -1.69 3.99
C GLY A 52 -7.81 -0.43 3.84
N LEU A 53 -6.59 -0.53 4.37
CA LEU A 53 -5.61 0.55 4.52
C LEU A 53 -5.31 1.29 3.21
N TYR A 54 -5.22 0.55 2.10
CA TYR A 54 -4.85 1.07 0.78
C TYR A 54 -6.04 1.27 -0.16
N ARG A 55 -7.26 0.96 0.28
CA ARG A 55 -8.51 1.09 -0.52
C ARG A 55 -8.42 0.42 -1.88
N ILE A 56 -7.89 -0.80 -1.89
CA ILE A 56 -7.73 -1.59 -3.11
C ILE A 56 -9.09 -2.16 -3.52
N GLY A 57 -9.49 -1.96 -4.77
CA GLY A 57 -10.75 -2.50 -5.31
C GLY A 57 -10.67 -3.99 -5.62
N ALA A 58 -11.77 -4.72 -5.46
CA ALA A 58 -11.85 -6.16 -5.69
C ALA A 58 -11.39 -6.57 -7.10
N LEU A 59 -11.84 -5.84 -8.13
CA LEU A 59 -11.45 -6.10 -9.53
C LEU A 59 -9.94 -5.95 -9.75
N ARG A 60 -9.31 -4.94 -9.15
CA ARG A 60 -7.85 -4.75 -9.28
C ARG A 60 -7.06 -5.80 -8.54
N HIS A 61 -7.54 -6.20 -7.37
CA HIS A 61 -6.95 -7.30 -6.62
C HIS A 61 -7.00 -8.60 -7.43
N GLN A 62 -8.16 -8.93 -8.00
CA GLN A 62 -8.32 -10.11 -8.85
C GLN A 62 -7.44 -10.03 -10.10
N ALA A 63 -7.44 -8.90 -10.81
CA ALA A 63 -6.62 -8.72 -12.00
C ALA A 63 -5.12 -8.90 -11.72
N LEU A 64 -4.63 -8.40 -10.58
CA LEU A 64 -3.24 -8.61 -10.16
C LEU A 64 -2.92 -10.10 -9.99
N TRP A 65 -3.83 -10.88 -9.37
CA TRP A 65 -3.65 -12.33 -9.24
C TRP A 65 -3.66 -13.03 -10.59
N ASP A 66 -4.67 -12.74 -11.41
CA ASP A 66 -4.92 -13.44 -12.67
C ASP A 66 -3.90 -13.09 -13.77
N SER A 67 -3.32 -11.87 -13.73
CA SER A 67 -2.48 -11.35 -14.81
C SER A 67 -1.02 -11.08 -14.44
N TYR A 68 -0.73 -10.67 -13.21
CA TYR A 68 0.65 -10.36 -12.79
C TYR A 68 1.27 -11.53 -12.02
N LEU A 69 0.61 -11.98 -10.95
CA LEU A 69 1.11 -13.08 -10.12
C LEU A 69 1.06 -14.43 -10.84
N ALA A 70 0.10 -14.64 -11.72
CA ALA A 70 0.04 -15.86 -12.54
C ALA A 70 1.30 -16.07 -13.42
N LEU A 71 2.06 -15.01 -13.71
CA LEU A 71 3.29 -15.07 -14.51
C LEU A 71 4.53 -15.48 -13.69
N ASP A 72 4.46 -15.41 -12.36
CA ASP A 72 5.55 -15.73 -11.44
C ASP A 72 5.02 -16.58 -10.28
N PRO A 73 5.04 -17.92 -10.42
CA PRO A 73 4.52 -18.85 -9.41
C PRO A 73 5.20 -18.72 -8.04
N ASP A 74 6.49 -18.38 -8.01
CA ASP A 74 7.24 -18.23 -6.76
C ASP A 74 6.78 -16.99 -6.01
N LEU A 75 6.62 -15.86 -6.71
CA LEU A 75 6.05 -14.65 -6.13
C LEU A 75 4.59 -14.85 -5.71
N ALA A 76 3.79 -15.54 -6.51
CA ALA A 76 2.41 -15.87 -6.18
C ALA A 76 2.34 -16.70 -4.88
N SER A 77 3.19 -17.72 -4.74
CA SER A 77 3.30 -18.54 -3.54
C SER A 77 3.73 -17.72 -2.32
N LEU A 78 4.74 -16.85 -2.49
CA LEU A 78 5.24 -15.96 -1.45
C LEU A 78 4.14 -15.03 -0.92
N VAL A 79 3.37 -14.40 -1.82
CA VAL A 79 2.25 -13.51 -1.47
C VAL A 79 1.09 -14.30 -0.87
N ARG A 80 0.79 -15.50 -1.41
CA ARG A 80 -0.26 -16.38 -0.88
C ARG A 80 0.03 -16.82 0.55
N GLY A 81 1.30 -17.01 0.88
CA GLY A 81 1.77 -17.35 2.22
C GLY A 81 1.53 -16.26 3.28
N LEU A 82 1.32 -15.01 2.86
CA LEU A 82 0.92 -13.92 3.76
C LEU A 82 -0.58 -13.95 4.10
N ALA A 83 -1.42 -14.46 3.20
CA ALA A 83 -2.87 -14.53 3.38
C ALA A 83 -3.29 -15.74 4.25
N SER A 84 -4.46 -15.66 4.89
CA SER A 84 -4.99 -16.81 5.62
C SER A 84 -5.18 -18.02 4.70
N GLN A 85 -5.01 -19.23 5.23
CA GLN A 85 -5.17 -20.44 4.42
C GLN A 85 -6.64 -20.66 4.04
N HIS A 86 -7.55 -20.57 5.01
CA HIS A 86 -8.96 -20.90 4.82
C HIS A 86 -9.81 -19.70 4.38
N ALA A 87 -9.70 -18.56 5.07
CA ALA A 87 -10.55 -17.40 4.83
C ALA A 87 -10.31 -16.78 3.44
N PHE A 88 -9.07 -16.83 2.95
CA PHE A 88 -8.75 -16.36 1.61
C PHE A 88 -9.52 -17.10 0.50
N LEU A 89 -9.79 -18.41 0.66
CA LEU A 89 -10.49 -19.19 -0.37
C LEU A 89 -11.97 -18.79 -0.47
N SER A 90 -12.57 -18.36 0.65
CA SER A 90 -13.98 -17.97 0.70
C SER A 90 -14.20 -16.46 0.48
N GLY A 91 -13.20 -15.64 0.81
CA GLY A 91 -13.31 -14.18 0.77
C GLY A 91 -11.95 -13.51 0.57
N PRO A 92 -11.29 -13.67 -0.60
CA PRO A 92 -9.91 -13.23 -0.80
C PRO A 92 -9.73 -11.72 -0.61
N HIS A 93 -10.74 -10.92 -0.97
CA HIS A 93 -10.70 -9.46 -0.81
C HIS A 93 -10.78 -9.01 0.66
N GLN A 94 -11.27 -9.86 1.58
CA GLN A 94 -11.33 -9.50 2.99
C GLN A 94 -9.92 -9.39 3.60
N GLU A 95 -8.95 -10.16 3.11
CA GLU A 95 -7.54 -10.05 3.54
C GLU A 95 -6.99 -8.63 3.37
N LEU A 96 -7.41 -7.90 2.32
CA LEU A 96 -6.99 -6.52 2.10
C LEU A 96 -7.42 -5.58 3.25
N THR A 97 -8.44 -5.98 4.02
CA THR A 97 -8.96 -5.23 5.17
C THR A 97 -8.36 -5.72 6.48
N VAL A 98 -8.29 -7.03 6.69
CA VAL A 98 -7.94 -7.62 7.99
C VAL A 98 -6.46 -7.93 8.16
N ASN A 99 -5.70 -8.00 7.07
CA ASN A 99 -4.31 -8.43 7.07
C ASN A 99 -3.41 -7.36 6.45
N LEU A 100 -2.83 -6.52 7.31
CA LEU A 100 -2.04 -5.36 6.88
C LEU A 100 -0.80 -5.76 6.07
N ARG A 101 -0.15 -6.89 6.38
CA ARG A 101 1.02 -7.38 5.62
C ARG A 101 0.61 -7.80 4.22
N TYR A 102 -0.49 -8.55 4.11
CA TYR A 102 -1.04 -8.93 2.81
C TYR A 102 -1.46 -7.70 1.99
N ALA A 103 -2.21 -6.79 2.59
CA ALA A 103 -2.65 -5.55 1.94
C ALA A 103 -1.46 -4.71 1.44
N THR A 104 -0.39 -4.63 2.24
CA THR A 104 0.87 -3.95 1.89
C THR A 104 1.56 -4.62 0.70
N ALA A 105 1.63 -5.96 0.69
CA ALA A 105 2.22 -6.70 -0.42
C ALA A 105 1.46 -6.45 -1.72
N ILE A 106 0.12 -6.57 -1.70
CA ILE A 106 -0.72 -6.29 -2.88
C ILE A 106 -0.56 -4.83 -3.33
N ALA A 107 -0.52 -3.87 -2.40
CA ALA A 107 -0.32 -2.46 -2.73
C ALA A 107 1.03 -2.24 -3.44
N TRP A 108 2.11 -2.86 -2.96
CA TRP A 108 3.42 -2.78 -3.59
C TRP A 108 3.40 -3.36 -5.01
N LEU A 109 2.81 -4.54 -5.18
CA LEU A 109 2.80 -5.22 -6.48
C LEU A 109 1.95 -4.49 -7.52
N LEU A 110 0.87 -3.80 -7.12
CA LEU A 110 0.14 -2.91 -8.01
C LEU A 110 1.00 -1.73 -8.49
N ILE A 111 1.92 -1.22 -7.67
CA ILE A 111 2.89 -0.19 -8.07
C ILE A 111 3.92 -0.80 -9.04
N GLU A 112 4.47 -1.97 -8.68
CA GLU A 112 5.50 -2.68 -9.46
C GLU A 112 5.01 -3.08 -10.86
N GLU A 113 3.76 -3.52 -10.97
CA GLU A 113 3.10 -3.91 -12.24
C GLU A 113 3.13 -2.79 -13.29
N GLN A 114 3.07 -1.52 -12.88
CA GLN A 114 3.14 -0.38 -13.81
C GLN A 114 4.54 -0.15 -14.37
N LYS A 115 5.58 -0.77 -13.81
CA LYS A 115 6.98 -0.63 -14.22
C LYS A 115 7.45 0.84 -14.27
N ALA A 116 6.85 1.70 -13.45
CA ALA A 116 7.25 3.10 -13.36
C ALA A 116 8.57 3.22 -12.59
N PRO A 117 9.52 4.08 -13.03
CA PRO A 117 10.73 4.32 -12.27
C PRO A 117 10.39 4.95 -10.92
N LEU A 118 10.98 4.41 -9.85
CA LEU A 118 10.80 4.97 -8.52
C LEU A 118 11.50 6.33 -8.42
N PRO A 119 10.84 7.35 -7.86
CA PRO A 119 11.47 8.64 -7.60
C PRO A 119 12.48 8.54 -6.44
N GLN A 120 13.16 9.64 -6.14
CA GLN A 120 13.91 9.74 -4.89
C GLN A 120 12.94 9.77 -3.69
N ALA A 121 13.40 9.33 -2.52
CA ALA A 121 12.55 9.17 -1.34
C ALA A 121 11.99 10.49 -0.79
N ASP A 122 12.63 11.62 -1.11
CA ASP A 122 12.20 12.97 -0.77
C ASP A 122 11.36 13.66 -1.87
N ASP A 123 11.23 13.04 -3.06
CA ASP A 123 10.38 13.55 -4.15
C ASP A 123 8.91 13.14 -3.96
N VAL A 124 8.24 13.87 -3.05
CA VAL A 124 6.82 13.68 -2.73
C VAL A 124 5.92 13.88 -3.95
N ILE A 125 6.29 14.74 -4.90
CA ILE A 125 5.52 14.96 -6.13
C ILE A 125 5.63 13.78 -7.08
N GLY A 126 6.83 13.21 -7.24
CA GLY A 126 7.05 11.95 -7.95
C GLY A 126 6.22 10.82 -7.35
N MET A 127 6.22 10.68 -6.03
CA MET A 127 5.40 9.70 -5.31
C MET A 127 3.90 9.92 -5.55
N ALA A 128 3.43 11.18 -5.52
CA ALA A 128 2.04 11.53 -5.80
C ALA A 128 1.60 11.13 -7.22
N ARG A 129 2.51 11.21 -8.21
CA ARG A 129 2.21 10.79 -9.59
C ARG A 129 1.98 9.30 -9.67
N ILE A 130 2.84 8.50 -9.03
CA ILE A 130 2.66 7.05 -8.95
C ILE A 130 1.35 6.73 -8.23
N TRP A 131 1.12 7.30 -7.04
CA TRP A 131 -0.14 7.10 -6.31
C TRP A 131 -1.38 7.40 -7.16
N ARG A 132 -1.38 8.51 -7.90
CA ARG A 132 -2.52 8.89 -8.75
C ARG A 132 -2.73 7.87 -9.86
N GLN A 133 -1.68 7.48 -10.58
CA GLN A 133 -1.77 6.48 -11.64
C GLN A 133 -2.27 5.14 -11.10
N THR A 134 -1.75 4.73 -9.94
CA THR A 134 -2.03 3.42 -9.37
C THR A 134 -3.37 3.39 -8.67
N PHE A 135 -3.62 4.22 -7.67
CA PHE A 135 -4.73 4.03 -6.73
C PHE A 135 -5.87 5.03 -6.87
N GLN A 136 -5.62 6.21 -7.42
CA GLN A 136 -6.65 7.24 -7.54
C GLN A 136 -6.50 8.05 -8.84
N PRO A 137 -6.87 7.51 -10.01
CA PRO A 137 -6.66 8.18 -11.30
C PRO A 137 -7.30 9.56 -11.42
N GLN A 138 -8.43 9.79 -10.74
CA GLN A 138 -9.12 11.08 -10.67
C GLN A 138 -8.64 11.99 -9.52
N GLY A 139 -7.69 11.53 -8.71
CA GLY A 139 -7.14 12.25 -7.56
C GLY A 139 -6.24 13.41 -8.00
N ARG A 140 -6.14 14.45 -7.17
CA ARG A 140 -5.22 15.56 -7.41
C ARG A 140 -3.92 15.27 -6.68
N LEU A 141 -2.78 15.60 -7.30
CA LEU A 141 -1.46 15.40 -6.66
C LEU A 141 -1.35 16.11 -5.30
N ARG A 142 -2.03 17.26 -5.16
CA ARG A 142 -2.09 18.03 -3.92
C ARG A 142 -2.75 17.28 -2.75
N ASP A 143 -3.66 16.36 -3.05
CA ASP A 143 -4.38 15.59 -2.03
C ASP A 143 -3.39 14.65 -1.33
N PHE A 144 -2.50 14.02 -2.12
CA PHE A 144 -1.39 13.21 -1.61
C PHE A 144 -0.39 14.03 -0.79
N THR A 145 0.05 15.18 -1.30
CA THR A 145 1.01 16.03 -0.56
C THR A 145 0.43 16.59 0.73
N ALA A 146 -0.87 16.88 0.76
CA ALA A 146 -1.56 17.32 1.97
C ALA A 146 -1.62 16.21 3.02
N ALA A 147 -1.97 14.99 2.61
CA ALA A 147 -1.97 13.82 3.48
C ALA A 147 -0.55 13.49 3.99
N TRP A 148 0.45 13.57 3.12
CA TRP A 148 1.87 13.43 3.48
C TRP A 148 2.26 14.41 4.60
N THR A 149 1.93 15.69 4.41
CA THR A 149 2.30 16.73 5.37
C THR A 149 1.61 16.49 6.73
N THR A 150 0.32 16.14 6.69
CA THR A 150 -0.51 15.97 7.89
C THR A 150 -0.13 14.73 8.69
N CYS A 151 0.11 13.60 8.03
CA CYS A 151 0.27 12.31 8.69
C CYS A 151 1.73 11.93 8.95
N ILE A 152 2.66 12.41 8.12
CA ILE A 152 4.05 11.93 8.13
C ILE A 152 4.98 12.98 8.71
N THR A 153 5.03 14.20 8.14
CA THR A 153 5.97 15.23 8.63
C THR A 153 5.63 15.77 10.01
N VAL A 154 4.35 15.81 10.39
CA VAL A 154 3.95 16.24 11.75
C VAL A 154 4.35 15.18 12.79
N THR A 155 4.23 13.90 12.44
CA THR A 155 4.62 12.80 13.33
C THR A 155 6.12 12.78 13.62
N ASP A 156 6.95 13.18 12.66
CA ASP A 156 8.40 13.27 12.84
C ASP A 156 8.79 14.42 13.79
N ARG A 157 8.05 15.53 13.78
CA ARG A 157 8.30 16.70 14.67
C ARG A 157 7.84 16.52 16.11
N LEU A 158 6.89 15.62 16.37
CA LEU A 158 6.41 15.32 17.72
C LEU A 158 7.27 14.25 18.42
N ALA A 159 8.19 13.62 17.69
CA ALA A 159 9.10 12.58 18.17
C ALA A 159 10.54 13.08 18.40
N SER A 160 10.81 14.36 18.15
CA SER A 160 12.09 15.06 18.38
C SER A 160 11.99 16.02 19.56
#